data_AF-A0A915CU27-F1
#
_entry.id   AF-A0A915CU27-F1
#
_cell.length_a   1.000
_cell.length_b   1.000
_cell.length_c   1.000
_cell.angle_alpha   90.00
_cell.angle_beta   90.00
_cell.angle_gamma   90.00
#
_symmetry.space_group_name_H-M   'P 1'
#
loop_
_entity.id
_entity.type
_entity.pdbx_description
1 polymer ?
#
loop_
_entity_poly.entity_id
_entity_poly.type
_entity_poly.pdbx_seq_one_letter_code
_entity_poly.pdbx_strand_id
1 'polypeptide(L)'
;MARRLNTIFQQKGVNLSDKEEWGVTLRESCFRIILSAEKSSDGAKFFLNIVPDYEDGYEIIVNYQLDVGQNSQFIERDKWRDPEELLSINTDNLLFDVELKVHVLEILAPQNLTASTSFRNFHVLTSEMGFYVNTGHLKALGGKLFKDWYEKEIVGEDTVVVQTMDAKDLELLLNACCAYSTTTIHRSTGFFL
;
A
#
# COMPACT_ATOMS: atom_id res chain seq x y z
N MET A 1 -0.02 -21.59 -11.48
CA MET A 1 0.38 -22.35 -10.28
C MET A 1 1.23 -21.42 -9.41
N ALA A 2 0.57 -20.53 -8.64
CA ALA A 2 1.25 -19.50 -7.86
C ALA A 2 1.50 -20.04 -6.44
N ARG A 3 2.77 -20.08 -6.03
CA ARG A 3 3.15 -20.52 -4.69
C ARG A 3 2.51 -19.59 -3.66
N ARG A 4 1.62 -20.13 -2.83
CA ARG A 4 1.14 -19.48 -1.60
C ARG A 4 2.33 -19.38 -0.66
N LEU A 5 2.87 -18.18 -0.47
CA LEU A 5 3.75 -17.89 0.66
C LEU A 5 2.94 -17.01 1.61
N ASN A 6 2.62 -17.59 2.77
CA ASN A 6 2.20 -16.86 3.95
C ASN A 6 3.44 -16.83 4.83
N THR A 7 4.03 -15.65 5.07
CA THR A 7 5.05 -15.55 6.11
C THR A 7 4.33 -15.75 7.43
N ILE A 8 4.65 -16.87 8.09
CA ILE A 8 4.21 -17.18 9.44
C ILE A 8 5.47 -17.21 10.29
N PHE A 9 5.60 -16.22 11.16
CA PHE A 9 6.58 -16.23 12.23
C PHE A 9 5.88 -16.58 13.52
N GLN A 10 6.44 -17.52 14.28
CA GLN A 10 5.95 -17.86 15.60
C GLN A 10 7.13 -18.07 16.53
N GLN A 11 7.10 -17.40 17.68
CA GLN A 11 8.05 -17.63 18.75
C GLN A 11 7.32 -17.69 20.08
N LYS A 12 7.56 -18.77 20.81
CA LYS A 12 6.97 -18.99 22.14
C LYS A 12 7.94 -18.61 23.24
N GLY A 13 7.40 -18.16 24.36
CA GLY A 13 8.14 -17.89 25.59
C GLY A 13 9.21 -16.82 25.45
N VAL A 14 8.97 -15.79 24.64
CA VAL A 14 9.87 -14.63 24.60
C VAL A 14 9.75 -13.91 25.95
N ASN A 15 10.89 -13.70 26.62
CA ASN A 15 10.95 -13.10 27.95
C ASN A 15 11.80 -11.83 27.95
N LEU A 16 11.21 -10.68 28.26
CA LEU A 16 11.85 -9.36 28.43
C LEU A 16 12.20 -9.05 29.90
N SER A 17 12.11 -10.02 30.80
CA SER A 17 12.47 -9.79 32.21
C SER A 17 13.97 -9.51 32.36
N ASP A 18 14.80 -10.23 31.61
CA ASP A 18 16.26 -10.20 31.68
C ASP A 18 16.93 -9.38 30.57
N LYS A 19 16.14 -8.68 29.73
CA LYS A 19 16.63 -7.88 28.59
C LYS A 19 15.69 -6.71 28.30
N GLU A 20 16.26 -5.61 27.82
CA GLU A 20 15.50 -4.39 27.52
C GLU A 20 14.73 -4.48 26.19
N GLU A 21 15.21 -5.31 25.25
CA GLU A 21 14.63 -5.40 23.91
C GLU A 21 14.62 -6.83 23.34
N TRP A 22 13.75 -7.03 22.36
CA TRP A 22 13.72 -8.22 21.52
C TRP A 22 13.30 -7.80 20.11
N GLY A 23 13.79 -8.50 19.10
CA GLY A 23 13.29 -8.29 17.75
C GLY A 23 13.71 -9.36 16.77
N VAL A 24 12.98 -9.40 15.66
CA VAL A 24 13.23 -10.25 14.51
C VAL A 24 13.01 -9.44 13.24
N THR A 25 13.86 -9.64 12.25
CA THR A 25 13.64 -9.14 10.89
C THR A 25 13.33 -10.32 9.99
N LEU A 26 12.17 -10.25 9.35
CA LEU A 26 11.71 -11.21 8.36
C LEU A 26 11.81 -10.55 6.97
N ARG A 27 11.97 -11.36 5.93
CA ARG A 27 11.88 -10.89 4.55
C ARG A 27 10.63 -11.48 3.92
N GLU A 28 9.82 -10.62 3.33
CA GLU A 28 8.66 -11.02 2.54
C GLU A 28 8.62 -10.19 1.26
N SER A 29 8.63 -10.87 0.12
CA SER A 29 8.65 -10.24 -1.20
C SER A 29 9.77 -9.19 -1.35
N CYS A 30 9.44 -7.90 -1.50
CA CYS A 30 10.39 -6.79 -1.58
C CYS A 30 10.46 -5.94 -0.29
N PHE A 31 10.04 -6.50 0.84
CA PHE A 31 10.04 -5.81 2.13
C PHE A 31 10.76 -6.61 3.22
N ARG A 32 11.46 -5.87 4.08
CA ARG A 32 11.83 -6.30 5.42
C ARG A 32 10.71 -5.95 6.39
N ILE A 33 10.22 -6.95 7.09
CA ILE A 33 9.27 -6.79 8.18
C ILE A 33 10.05 -6.88 9.48
N ILE A 34 9.99 -5.84 10.31
CA ILE A 34 10.70 -5.74 11.57
C ILE A 34 9.67 -5.81 12.68
N LEU A 35 9.68 -6.91 13.42
CA LEU A 35 8.87 -7.09 14.62
C LEU A 35 9.79 -6.97 15.82
N SER A 36 9.59 -5.94 16.64
CA SER A 36 10.37 -5.68 17.83
C SER A 36 9.49 -5.49 19.05
N ALA A 37 10.10 -5.61 20.22
CA ALA A 37 9.49 -5.31 21.50
C ALA A 37 10.52 -4.65 22.41
N GLU A 38 10.07 -3.65 23.15
CA GLU A 38 10.86 -2.92 24.14
C GLU A 38 10.17 -3.02 25.49
N LYS A 39 10.97 -3.14 26.55
CA LYS A 39 10.47 -3.06 27.92
C LYS A 39 9.97 -1.64 28.20
N SER A 40 8.80 -1.53 28.80
CA SER A 40 8.20 -0.27 29.23
C SER A 40 8.00 -0.26 30.75
N SER A 41 7.69 0.90 31.32
CA SER A 41 7.38 1.03 32.76
C SER A 41 6.27 0.09 33.22
N ASP A 42 5.33 -0.19 32.33
CA ASP A 42 4.10 -0.91 32.63
C ASP A 42 4.05 -2.30 31.99
N GLY A 43 5.17 -2.79 31.44
CA GLY A 43 5.27 -4.10 30.80
C GLY A 43 6.15 -4.07 29.54
N ALA A 44 5.56 -4.35 28.38
CA ALA A 44 6.24 -4.36 27.09
C ALA A 44 5.42 -3.67 26.00
N LYS A 45 6.12 -3.06 25.05
CA LYS A 45 5.54 -2.45 23.85
C LYS A 45 6.12 -3.10 22.60
N PHE A 46 5.25 -3.56 21.72
CA PHE A 46 5.59 -4.20 20.46
C PHE A 46 5.40 -3.24 19.31
N PHE A 47 6.27 -3.36 18.32
CA PHE A 47 6.24 -2.56 17.10
C PHE A 47 6.35 -3.48 15.91
N LEU A 48 5.43 -3.34 14.96
CA LEU A 48 5.52 -3.97 13.65
C LEU A 48 5.82 -2.90 12.63
N ASN A 49 7.00 -2.95 12.03
CA ASN A 49 7.45 -2.00 11.04
C ASN A 49 7.74 -2.70 9.71
N ILE A 50 7.69 -1.94 8.63
CA ILE A 50 8.12 -2.38 7.31
C ILE A 50 9.17 -1.44 6.75
N VAL A 51 10.07 -1.99 5.95
CA VAL A 51 11.04 -1.22 5.17
C VAL A 51 11.18 -1.90 3.80
N PRO A 52 10.96 -1.19 2.68
CA PRO A 52 11.22 -1.75 1.36
C PRO A 52 12.72 -2.08 1.19
N ASP A 53 13.00 -3.14 0.43
CA ASP A 53 14.37 -3.54 0.10
C ASP A 53 14.96 -2.68 -1.03
N TYR A 54 14.11 -2.01 -1.80
CA TYR A 54 14.47 -1.17 -2.94
C TYR A 54 13.63 0.12 -2.96
N GLU A 55 14.20 1.22 -3.45
CA GLU A 55 13.51 2.51 -3.65
C GLU A 55 12.87 2.63 -5.05
N ASP A 56 12.56 1.49 -5.68
CA ASP A 56 12.01 1.43 -7.04
C ASP A 56 10.49 1.65 -7.11
N GLY A 57 9.83 1.81 -5.97
CA GLY A 57 8.44 2.27 -5.88
C GLY A 57 7.40 1.18 -6.09
N TYR A 58 7.74 -0.10 -5.87
CA TYR A 58 6.74 -1.16 -5.77
C TYR A 58 5.80 -0.90 -4.59
N GLU A 59 4.53 -1.26 -4.78
CA GLU A 59 3.54 -1.30 -3.71
C GLU A 59 3.04 -2.74 -3.57
N ILE A 60 2.69 -3.16 -2.36
CA ILE A 60 2.03 -4.44 -2.13
C ILE A 60 0.75 -4.27 -1.33
N ILE A 61 -0.24 -5.11 -1.64
CA ILE A 61 -1.49 -5.21 -0.89
C ILE A 61 -1.43 -6.47 -0.03
N VAL A 62 -1.64 -6.33 1.27
CA VAL A 62 -1.32 -7.36 2.25
C VAL A 62 -2.44 -7.50 3.28
N ASN A 63 -2.74 -8.73 3.67
CA ASN A 63 -3.44 -9.02 4.92
C ASN A 63 -2.41 -9.43 5.96
N TYR A 64 -2.49 -8.91 7.18
CA TYR A 64 -1.60 -9.36 8.24
C TYR A 64 -2.27 -9.39 9.61
N GLN A 65 -1.77 -10.29 10.45
CA GLN A 65 -2.22 -10.50 11.81
C GLN A 65 -1.02 -10.56 12.75
N LEU A 66 -1.04 -9.77 13.82
CA LEU A 66 -0.08 -9.87 14.91
C LEU A 66 -0.79 -10.31 16.18
N ASP A 67 -0.37 -11.46 16.69
CA ASP A 67 -0.81 -12.04 17.95
C ASP A 67 0.32 -11.93 18.98
N VAL A 68 0.04 -11.32 20.14
CA VAL A 68 0.96 -11.16 21.28
C VAL A 68 0.22 -11.55 22.56
N GLY A 69 0.48 -12.76 23.06
CA GLY A 69 -0.25 -13.30 24.21
C GLY A 69 -1.76 -13.39 23.93
N GLN A 70 -2.55 -12.57 24.62
CA GLN A 70 -4.02 -12.48 24.41
C GLN A 70 -4.43 -11.35 23.45
N ASN A 71 -3.51 -10.47 23.09
CA ASN A 71 -3.79 -9.36 22.18
C ASN A 71 -3.64 -9.84 20.74
N SER A 72 -4.64 -9.59 19.91
CA SER A 72 -4.62 -9.93 18.49
C SER A 72 -5.12 -8.73 17.68
N GLN A 73 -4.38 -8.36 16.65
CA GLN A 73 -4.80 -7.35 15.68
C GLN A 73 -4.69 -7.92 14.28
N PHE A 74 -5.78 -7.81 13.52
CA PHE A 74 -5.87 -8.27 12.14
C PHE A 74 -6.24 -7.09 11.25
N ILE A 75 -5.48 -6.91 10.18
CA ILE A 75 -5.64 -5.84 9.20
C ILE A 75 -5.78 -6.47 7.82
N GLU A 76 -6.80 -6.02 7.07
CA GLU A 76 -7.09 -6.50 5.72
C GLU A 76 -6.79 -5.44 4.68
N ARG A 77 -6.23 -5.90 3.54
CA ARG A 77 -5.95 -5.13 2.34
C ARG A 77 -5.17 -3.84 2.62
N ASP A 78 -4.22 -3.92 3.53
CA ASP A 78 -3.33 -2.81 3.80
C ASP A 78 -2.34 -2.62 2.66
N LYS A 79 -1.88 -1.38 2.48
CA LYS A 79 -0.99 -1.00 1.38
C LYS A 79 0.38 -0.66 1.92
N TRP A 80 1.38 -1.43 1.53
CA TRP A 80 2.77 -1.19 1.91
C TRP A 80 3.55 -0.61 0.73
N ARG A 81 4.30 0.46 1.00
CA ARG A 81 5.12 1.15 0.00
C ARG A 81 6.37 1.74 0.64
N ASP A 82 6.16 2.62 1.60
CA ASP A 82 7.20 3.39 2.25
C ASP A 82 7.55 2.76 3.62
N PRO A 83 8.72 3.09 4.20
CA PRO A 83 9.01 2.72 5.57
C PRO A 83 7.94 3.26 6.53
N GLU A 84 7.34 2.39 7.33
CA GLU A 84 6.21 2.74 8.20
C GLU A 84 6.11 1.82 9.42
N GLU A 85 5.63 2.38 10.54
CA GLU A 85 5.14 1.63 11.70
C GLU A 85 3.68 1.25 11.45
N LEU A 86 3.42 -0.04 11.24
CA LEU A 86 2.10 -0.56 10.92
C LEU A 86 1.23 -0.74 12.15
N LEU A 87 1.79 -1.27 13.23
CA LEU A 87 1.07 -1.54 14.48
C LEU A 87 1.97 -1.30 15.69
N SER A 88 1.34 -0.87 16.78
CA SER A 88 1.94 -0.82 18.11
C SER A 88 1.00 -1.46 19.14
N ILE A 89 1.45 -2.50 19.85
CA ILE A 89 0.67 -3.22 20.85
C ILE A 89 1.36 -3.11 22.21
N ASN A 90 0.63 -2.67 23.23
CA ASN A 90 1.11 -2.68 24.62
C ASN A 90 0.59 -3.91 25.36
N THR A 91 1.41 -4.47 26.24
CA THR A 91 1.02 -5.52 27.20
C THR A 91 1.69 -5.26 28.53
N ASP A 92 1.03 -5.69 29.61
CA ASP A 92 1.55 -5.69 30.97
C ASP A 92 2.49 -6.88 31.27
N ASN A 93 2.59 -7.83 30.35
CA ASN A 93 3.39 -9.04 30.52
C ASN A 93 4.77 -8.93 29.87
N LEU A 94 5.78 -9.46 30.56
CA LEU A 94 7.15 -9.58 30.05
C LEU A 94 7.45 -10.96 29.45
N LEU A 95 6.55 -11.93 29.62
CA LEU A 95 6.64 -13.27 29.01
C LEU A 95 5.46 -13.47 28.05
N PHE A 96 5.75 -13.76 26.80
CA PHE A 96 4.73 -13.80 25.76
C PHE A 96 5.05 -14.79 24.64
N ASP A 97 3.97 -15.32 24.05
CA ASP A 97 3.99 -16.00 22.76
C ASP A 97 3.63 -14.98 21.68
N VAL A 98 4.39 -14.97 20.59
CA VAL A 98 4.22 -14.05 19.47
C VAL A 98 4.00 -14.84 18.20
N GLU A 99 3.00 -14.44 17.43
CA GLU A 99 2.74 -14.96 16.09
C GLU A 99 2.45 -13.81 15.13
N LEU A 100 3.15 -13.76 14.00
CA LEU A 100 2.91 -12.83 12.92
C LEU A 100 2.56 -13.63 11.66
N LYS A 101 1.38 -13.36 11.10
CA LYS A 101 0.92 -13.94 9.84
C LYS A 101 0.82 -12.83 8.81
N VAL A 102 1.47 -13.00 7.67
CA VAL A 102 1.44 -12.04 6.55
C VAL A 102 1.06 -12.77 5.28
N HIS A 103 0.10 -12.21 4.55
CA HIS A 103 -0.39 -12.75 3.29
C HIS A 103 -0.42 -11.66 2.22
N VAL A 104 0.51 -11.75 1.26
CA VAL A 104 0.55 -10.84 0.12
C VAL A 104 -0.55 -11.21 -0.86
N LEU A 105 -1.47 -10.28 -1.09
CA LEU A 105 -2.57 -10.41 -2.03
C LEU A 105 -2.14 -10.00 -3.44
N GLU A 106 -1.48 -8.86 -3.57
CA GLU A 106 -1.12 -8.24 -4.85
C GLU A 106 0.26 -7.56 -4.75
N ILE A 107 1.05 -7.64 -5.82
CA ILE A 107 2.29 -6.86 -5.98
C ILE A 107 2.07 -5.93 -7.17
N LEU A 108 2.20 -4.63 -6.94
CA LEU A 108 1.89 -3.59 -7.89
C LEU A 108 3.18 -2.94 -8.37
N ALA A 109 3.40 -3.02 -9.69
CA ALA A 109 4.55 -2.39 -10.31
C ALA A 109 4.47 -0.86 -10.23
N PRO A 110 5.61 -0.18 -10.05
CA PRO A 110 5.66 1.28 -10.08
C PRO A 110 5.06 1.80 -11.39
N GLN A 111 4.14 2.75 -11.28
CA GLN A 111 3.53 3.38 -12.45
C GLN A 111 4.31 4.65 -12.80
N ASN A 112 5.02 4.62 -13.94
CA ASN A 112 5.53 5.85 -14.54
C ASN A 112 4.50 6.36 -15.57
N LEU A 113 3.74 7.38 -15.16
CA LEU A 113 2.78 8.06 -16.01
C LEU A 113 3.41 9.18 -16.85
N THR A 114 4.65 9.59 -16.59
CA THR A 114 5.30 10.71 -17.30
C THR A 114 5.83 10.32 -18.69
N ALA A 115 5.91 9.02 -18.99
CA ALA A 115 6.41 8.50 -20.25
C ALA A 115 5.32 7.72 -21.00
N SER A 116 5.26 7.93 -22.32
CA SER A 116 4.39 7.13 -23.17
C SER A 116 4.92 5.70 -23.32
N THR A 117 4.00 4.78 -23.59
CA THR A 117 4.29 3.38 -23.91
C THR A 117 3.36 2.92 -25.01
N SER A 118 3.59 1.72 -25.55
CA SER A 118 2.66 1.10 -26.50
C SER A 118 1.24 0.87 -25.94
N PHE A 119 1.08 0.91 -24.62
CA PHE A 119 -0.21 0.73 -23.95
C PHE A 119 -0.75 2.03 -23.34
N ARG A 120 0.04 3.10 -23.28
CA ARG A 120 -0.33 4.40 -22.70
C ARG A 120 0.22 5.51 -23.59
N ASN A 121 -0.61 6.04 -24.47
CA ASN A 121 -0.21 6.98 -25.51
C ASN A 121 -1.09 8.23 -25.56
N PHE A 122 -2.21 8.26 -24.85
CA PHE A 122 -3.06 9.44 -24.75
C PHE A 122 -2.54 10.38 -23.66
N HIS A 123 -2.29 11.65 -24.00
CA HIS A 123 -1.63 12.62 -23.14
C HIS A 123 -2.63 13.52 -22.40
N VAL A 124 -2.64 13.45 -21.08
CA VAL A 124 -3.46 14.27 -20.20
C VAL A 124 -2.59 15.37 -19.61
N LEU A 125 -2.84 16.61 -20.02
CA LEU A 125 -2.09 17.79 -19.60
C LEU A 125 -2.84 18.53 -18.49
N THR A 126 -2.11 18.94 -17.46
CA THR A 126 -2.55 19.95 -16.48
C THR A 126 -1.76 21.23 -16.69
N SER A 127 -1.99 22.25 -15.87
CA SER A 127 -1.18 23.48 -15.88
C SER A 127 0.28 23.24 -15.49
N GLU A 128 0.59 22.13 -14.81
CA GLU A 128 1.90 21.89 -14.20
C GLU A 128 2.62 20.67 -14.79
N MET A 129 1.88 19.65 -15.22
CA MET A 129 2.46 18.38 -15.63
C MET A 129 1.61 17.63 -16.66
N GLY A 130 2.20 16.58 -17.26
CA GLY A 130 1.56 15.72 -18.25
C GLY A 130 1.63 14.25 -17.85
N PHE A 131 0.55 13.52 -18.15
CA PHE A 131 0.41 12.09 -17.87
C PHE A 131 0.02 11.33 -19.12
N TYR A 132 0.59 10.16 -19.35
CA TYR A 132 0.20 9.25 -20.42
C TYR A 132 -0.67 8.14 -19.86
N VAL A 133 -1.84 7.95 -20.47
CA VAL A 133 -2.87 7.01 -19.98
C VAL A 133 -3.34 6.06 -21.08
N ASN A 134 -3.98 4.98 -20.65
CA ASN A 134 -4.81 4.14 -21.51
C ASN A 134 -6.27 4.50 -21.28
N THR A 135 -6.82 5.35 -22.14
CA THR A 135 -8.23 5.77 -22.17
C THR A 135 -9.21 4.60 -22.26
N GLY A 136 -8.86 3.51 -22.96
CA GLY A 136 -9.69 2.30 -23.03
C GLY A 136 -9.84 1.61 -21.67
N HIS A 137 -8.74 1.45 -20.94
CA HIS A 137 -8.74 0.95 -19.56
C HIS A 137 -9.50 1.88 -18.63
N LEU A 138 -9.20 3.18 -18.67
CA LEU A 138 -9.88 4.16 -17.81
C LEU A 138 -11.39 4.20 -18.07
N LYS A 139 -11.83 4.13 -19.34
CA LYS A 139 -13.26 4.03 -19.68
C LYS A 139 -13.92 2.81 -19.04
N ALA A 140 -13.23 1.68 -18.95
CA ALA A 140 -13.77 0.47 -18.35
C ALA A 140 -14.02 0.62 -16.83
N LEU A 141 -13.23 1.46 -16.15
CA LEU A 141 -13.47 1.83 -14.75
C LEU A 141 -14.71 2.72 -14.57
N GLY A 142 -15.14 3.41 -15.63
CA GLY A 142 -16.38 4.19 -15.67
C GLY A 142 -16.20 5.67 -15.35
N GLY A 143 -17.32 6.36 -15.10
CA GLY A 143 -17.32 7.81 -14.90
C GLY A 143 -17.34 8.64 -16.18
N LYS A 144 -17.85 9.87 -16.09
CA LYS A 144 -17.97 10.76 -17.26
C LYS A 144 -16.60 11.19 -17.80
N LEU A 145 -15.68 11.56 -16.90
CA LEU A 145 -14.35 12.05 -17.24
C LEU A 145 -13.60 11.10 -18.20
N PHE A 146 -13.52 9.82 -17.85
CA PHE A 146 -12.79 8.83 -18.64
C PHE A 146 -13.49 8.46 -19.94
N LYS A 147 -14.83 8.53 -19.99
CA LYS A 147 -15.59 8.37 -21.23
C LYS A 147 -15.30 9.50 -22.21
N ASP A 148 -15.32 10.74 -21.74
CA ASP A 148 -15.07 11.93 -22.58
C ASP A 148 -13.66 11.87 -23.20
N TRP A 149 -12.65 11.41 -22.44
CA TRP A 149 -11.28 11.23 -22.97
C TRP A 149 -11.18 10.12 -24.00
N TYR A 150 -11.86 8.99 -23.77
CA TYR A 150 -11.89 7.90 -24.73
C TYR A 150 -12.61 8.28 -26.03
N GLU A 151 -13.69 9.07 -25.94
CA GLU A 151 -14.38 9.58 -27.13
C GLU A 151 -13.49 10.52 -27.95
N LYS A 152 -12.72 11.39 -27.29
CA LYS A 152 -11.68 12.23 -27.92
C LYS A 152 -10.64 11.39 -28.65
N GLU A 153 -10.16 10.32 -28.02
CA GLU A 153 -9.21 9.41 -28.66
C GLU A 153 -9.78 8.75 -29.92
N ILE A 154 -11.03 8.26 -29.87
CA ILE A 154 -11.66 7.61 -31.03
C ILE A 154 -11.78 8.56 -32.23
N VAL A 155 -12.01 9.85 -31.99
CA VAL A 155 -12.09 10.86 -33.06
C VAL A 155 -10.71 11.34 -33.54
N GLY A 156 -9.63 10.78 -33.00
CA GLY A 156 -8.25 11.01 -33.45
C GLY A 156 -7.48 12.08 -32.66
N GLU A 157 -8.02 12.57 -31.55
CA GLU A 157 -7.23 13.38 -30.61
C GLU A 157 -6.28 12.47 -29.82
N ASP A 158 -5.07 12.93 -29.54
CA ASP A 158 -4.11 12.20 -28.71
C ASP A 158 -3.87 12.89 -27.36
N THR A 159 -4.53 14.02 -27.11
CA THR A 159 -4.25 14.90 -25.99
C THR A 159 -5.53 15.52 -25.41
N VAL A 160 -5.59 15.70 -24.09
CA VAL A 160 -6.62 16.50 -23.41
C VAL A 160 -5.98 17.42 -22.37
N VAL A 161 -6.53 18.63 -22.20
CA VAL A 161 -6.12 19.57 -21.15
C VAL A 161 -7.18 19.57 -20.04
N VAL A 162 -6.75 19.28 -18.82
CA VAL A 162 -7.57 19.25 -17.61
C VAL A 162 -7.29 20.50 -16.79
N GLN A 163 -8.29 21.37 -16.67
CA GLN A 163 -8.22 22.60 -15.86
C GLN A 163 -9.10 22.53 -14.61
N THR A 164 -9.94 21.50 -14.49
CA THR A 164 -10.96 21.37 -13.45
C THR A 164 -10.49 20.60 -12.21
N MET A 165 -9.25 20.13 -12.19
CA MET A 165 -8.67 19.31 -11.12
C MET A 165 -7.21 19.74 -10.91
N ASP A 166 -6.77 19.73 -9.66
CA ASP A 166 -5.37 19.94 -9.31
C ASP A 166 -4.49 18.84 -9.89
N ALA A 167 -3.24 19.18 -10.21
CA ALA A 167 -2.29 18.25 -10.80
C ALA A 167 -1.98 17.05 -9.90
N LYS A 168 -1.88 17.26 -8.58
CA LYS A 168 -1.58 16.19 -7.61
C LYS A 168 -2.78 15.28 -7.38
N ASP A 169 -3.98 15.85 -7.31
CA ASP A 169 -5.21 15.06 -7.20
C ASP A 169 -5.42 14.18 -8.43
N LEU A 170 -5.11 14.72 -9.61
CA LEU A 170 -5.17 13.97 -10.85
C LEU A 170 -4.10 12.87 -10.90
N GLU A 171 -2.87 13.18 -10.49
CA GLU A 171 -1.80 12.18 -10.37
C GLU A 171 -2.21 11.01 -9.46
N LEU A 172 -2.75 11.32 -8.28
CA LEU A 172 -3.21 10.32 -7.32
C LEU A 172 -4.32 9.45 -7.90
N LEU A 173 -5.30 10.07 -8.55
CA LEU A 173 -6.41 9.36 -9.21
C LEU A 173 -5.90 8.44 -10.31
N LEU A 174 -5.05 8.93 -11.21
CA LEU A 174 -4.53 8.16 -12.34
C LEU A 174 -3.63 7.03 -11.87
N ASN A 175 -2.76 7.27 -10.89
CA ASN A 175 -1.95 6.23 -10.27
C ASN A 175 -2.83 5.14 -9.66
N ALA A 176 -3.89 5.49 -8.94
CA ALA A 176 -4.81 4.51 -8.39
C ALA A 176 -5.55 3.71 -9.49
N CYS A 177 -5.98 4.37 -10.57
CA CYS A 177 -6.66 3.71 -11.69
C CYS A 177 -5.73 2.79 -12.49
N CYS A 178 -4.43 3.08 -12.53
CA CYS A 178 -3.42 2.28 -13.24
C CYS A 178 -2.81 1.18 -12.36
N ALA A 179 -2.68 1.39 -11.06
CA ALA A 179 -2.06 0.45 -10.14
C ALA A 179 -3.04 -0.63 -9.67
N TYR A 180 -4.31 -0.29 -9.40
CA TYR A 180 -5.25 -1.23 -8.77
C TYR A 180 -6.19 -1.87 -9.79
N SER A 181 -6.33 -3.21 -9.71
CA SER A 181 -7.27 -3.99 -10.52
C SER A 181 -8.74 -3.70 -10.19
N THR A 182 -9.01 -3.27 -8.95
CA THR A 182 -10.30 -2.78 -8.47
C THR A 182 -10.11 -1.51 -7.67
N THR A 183 -10.59 -0.38 -8.18
CA THR A 183 -10.57 0.91 -7.46
C THR A 183 -11.98 1.23 -6.95
N THR A 184 -12.19 1.21 -5.63
CA THR A 184 -13.43 1.73 -5.03
C THR A 184 -13.22 3.18 -4.65
N ILE A 185 -13.70 4.11 -5.48
CA ILE A 185 -13.59 5.54 -5.21
C ILE A 185 -14.72 5.96 -4.26
N HIS A 186 -14.40 6.21 -3.00
CA HIS A 186 -15.32 6.83 -2.05
C HIS A 186 -15.18 8.35 -2.09
N ARG A 187 -16.26 9.07 -2.41
CA ARG A 187 -16.32 10.52 -2.25
C ARG A 187 -16.55 10.84 -0.76
N SER A 188 -15.50 11.22 -0.04
CA SER A 188 -15.67 11.85 1.27
C SER A 188 -16.13 13.29 1.07
N THR A 189 -17.39 13.59 1.37
CA THR A 189 -17.83 14.98 1.57
C THR A 189 -17.40 15.43 2.95
N GLY A 190 -16.14 15.87 3.07
CA GLY A 190 -15.65 16.50 4.29
C GLY A 190 -16.27 17.89 4.47
N PHE A 191 -17.32 17.99 5.28
CA PHE A 191 -17.61 19.21 6.03
C PHE A 191 -16.67 19.19 7.24
N PHE A 192 -15.70 20.11 7.27
CA PHE A 192 -14.99 20.43 8.52
C PHE A 192 -15.92 21.28 9.38
N LEU A 193 -16.17 20.82 10.62
CA LEU A 193 -16.70 21.63 11.72
C LEU A 193 -15.62 22.57 12.25
#